data_AF-A0A376E792-F1
#
_entry.id   AF-A0A376E792-F1
#
_cell.length_a   1.000
_cell.length_b   1.000
_cell.length_c   1.000
_cell.angle_alpha   90.00
_cell.angle_beta   90.00
_cell.angle_gamma   90.00
#
_symmetry.space_group_name_H-M   'P 1'
#
loop_
_entity.id
_entity.type
_entity.pdbx_description
1 polymer ?
#
loop_
_entity_poly.entity_id
_entity_poly.type
_entity_poly.pdbx_seq_one_letter_code
_entity_poly.pdbx_strand_id
1 'polypeptide(L)'
;MQQDIQLVLTVLLTGVISLSKAKTGETTVIAQVSIGQLDNGGFGLAVELDVNIPGVSIEEAQALTDQAHQICPYSNATRGNIEVKLAVTNN
;
A
#
# COMPACT_ATOMS: atom_id res chain seq x y z
N MET A 1 -1.84 -0.54 14.21
CA MET A 1 -1.55 -1.38 13.02
C MET A 1 -2.11 -0.79 11.74
N GLN A 2 -3.44 -0.62 11.58
CA GLN A 2 -4.03 -0.05 10.36
C GLN A 2 -3.48 1.35 10.04
N GLN A 3 -3.51 2.26 11.03
CA GLN A 3 -2.96 3.62 10.88
C GLN A 3 -1.45 3.62 10.62
N ASP A 4 -0.70 2.71 11.24
CA ASP A 4 0.76 2.66 11.07
C ASP A 4 1.14 2.14 9.67
N ILE A 5 0.45 1.12 9.16
CA ILE A 5 0.63 0.61 7.80
C ILE A 5 0.32 1.72 6.79
N GLN A 6 -0.81 2.41 6.98
CA GLN A 6 -1.23 3.52 6.13
C GLN A 6 -0.20 4.65 6.12
N LEU A 7 0.20 5.14 7.30
CA LEU A 7 1.13 6.25 7.43
C LEU A 7 2.49 5.93 6.80
N VAL A 8 3.04 4.74 7.08
CA VAL A 8 4.35 4.35 6.56
C VAL A 8 4.33 4.20 5.05
N LEU A 9 3.27 3.60 4.48
CA LEU A 9 3.18 3.47 3.02
C LEU A 9 3.00 4.83 2.35
N THR A 10 2.20 5.75 2.91
CA THR A 10 2.07 7.13 2.39
C THR A 10 3.41 7.86 2.38
N VAL A 11 4.17 7.80 3.47
CA VAL A 11 5.49 8.46 3.58
C VAL A 11 6.46 7.90 2.54
N LEU A 12 6.49 6.58 2.36
CA LEU A 12 7.36 5.95 1.39
C LEU A 12 6.94 6.25 -0.04
N LEU A 13 5.64 6.28 -0.33
CA LEU A 13 5.12 6.64 -1.64
C LEU A 13 5.54 8.06 -2.03
N THR A 14 5.37 9.03 -1.14
CA THR A 14 5.85 10.41 -1.36
C THR A 14 7.36 10.47 -1.58
N GLY A 15 8.13 9.64 -0.85
CA GLY A 15 9.57 9.49 -1.05
C GLY A 15 9.91 8.96 -2.45
N VAL A 16 9.26 7.89 -2.89
CA VAL A 16 9.45 7.29 -4.23
C VAL A 16 9.08 8.29 -5.33
N ILE A 17 7.94 8.99 -5.21
CA ILE A 17 7.51 10.04 -6.15
C ILE A 17 8.59 11.12 -6.29
N SER A 18 9.13 11.58 -5.16
CA SER A 18 10.18 12.59 -5.13
C SER A 18 11.46 12.12 -5.83
N LEU A 19 11.84 10.85 -5.67
CA LEU A 19 13.02 10.25 -6.31
C LEU A 19 12.82 10.05 -7.82
N SER A 20 11.62 9.67 -8.24
CA SER A 20 11.24 9.46 -9.65
C SER A 20 10.97 10.76 -10.41
N LYS A 21 10.91 11.90 -9.71
CA LYS A 21 10.56 13.23 -10.28
C LYS A 21 9.19 13.28 -10.96
N ALA A 22 8.29 12.38 -10.58
CA ALA A 22 6.91 12.41 -11.05
C ALA A 22 6.19 13.64 -10.49
N LYS A 23 5.30 14.24 -11.28
CA LYS A 23 4.45 15.35 -10.82
C LYS A 23 3.07 14.79 -10.52
N THR A 24 2.75 14.67 -9.23
CA THR A 24 1.46 14.14 -8.77
C THR A 24 0.65 15.23 -8.07
N GLY A 25 -0.65 15.00 -7.93
CA GLY A 25 -1.47 15.69 -6.93
C GLY A 25 -1.20 15.16 -5.52
N GLU A 26 -2.09 15.52 -4.59
CA GLU A 26 -2.07 14.96 -3.23
C GLU A 26 -2.37 13.46 -3.27
N THR A 27 -1.41 12.65 -2.83
CA THR A 27 -1.56 11.20 -2.79
C THR A 27 -2.27 10.76 -1.53
N THR A 28 -3.15 9.77 -1.65
CA THR A 28 -3.83 9.17 -0.49
C THR A 28 -3.57 7.67 -0.47
N VAL A 29 -3.30 7.15 0.73
CA VAL A 29 -3.32 5.70 1.00
C VAL A 29 -4.36 5.47 2.07
N ILE A 30 -5.21 4.47 1.89
CA ILE A 30 -6.14 3.96 2.90
C ILE A 30 -5.80 2.49 3.11
N ALA A 31 -5.58 2.10 4.36
CA ALA A 31 -5.38 0.70 4.71
C ALA A 31 -6.64 0.17 5.39
N GLN A 32 -7.11 -1.00 4.98
CA GLN A 32 -8.19 -1.74 5.61
C GLN A 32 -7.65 -3.07 6.11
N VAL A 33 -7.69 -3.27 7.42
CA VAL A 33 -7.24 -4.53 8.04
C VAL A 33 -8.46 -5.31 8.47
N SER A 34 -8.56 -6.55 8.02
CA SER A 34 -9.58 -7.51 8.44
C SER A 34 -8.96 -8.66 9.22
N ILE A 35 -9.76 -9.27 10.09
CA ILE A 35 -9.41 -10.45 10.87
C ILE A 35 -10.46 -11.54 10.64
N GLY A 36 -10.02 -12.78 10.43
CA GLY A 36 -10.88 -13.93 10.17
C GLY A 36 -10.37 -15.20 10.84
N GLN A 37 -11.22 -16.22 10.93
CA GLN A 37 -10.82 -17.54 11.43
C GLN A 37 -10.11 -18.33 10.33
N LEU A 38 -9.10 -19.11 10.72
CA LEU A 38 -8.40 -20.06 9.86
C LEU A 38 -8.87 -21.48 10.17
N ASP A 39 -8.68 -22.40 9.21
CA ASP A 39 -9.12 -23.81 9.32
C ASP A 39 -8.46 -24.56 10.49
N ASN A 40 -7.30 -24.09 10.96
CA ASN A 40 -6.58 -24.65 12.11
C ASN A 40 -7.11 -24.16 13.47
N GLY A 41 -8.21 -23.40 13.49
CA GLY A 41 -8.79 -22.81 14.70
C GLY A 41 -8.10 -21.53 15.19
N GLY A 42 -7.11 -21.02 14.45
CA GLY A 42 -6.45 -19.73 14.71
C GLY A 42 -7.15 -18.55 14.05
N PHE A 43 -6.53 -17.37 14.15
CA PHE A 43 -6.96 -16.15 13.45
C PHE A 43 -5.91 -15.74 12.42
N GLY A 44 -6.37 -15.29 11.25
CA GLY A 44 -5.58 -14.70 10.20
C GLY A 44 -5.93 -13.22 10.01
N LEU A 45 -5.00 -12.47 9.45
CA LEU A 45 -5.24 -11.09 9.02
C LEU A 45 -5.25 -11.05 7.49
N ALA A 46 -5.95 -10.06 6.94
CA ALA A 46 -5.80 -9.65 5.54
C ALA A 46 -5.84 -8.12 5.46
N VAL A 47 -5.12 -7.57 4.49
CA VAL A 47 -5.00 -6.12 4.29
C VAL A 47 -5.38 -5.74 2.87
N GLU A 48 -6.20 -4.72 2.74
CA GLU A 48 -6.48 -4.04 1.47
C GLU A 48 -5.91 -2.61 1.55
N LEU A 49 -5.16 -2.21 0.53
CA LEU A 49 -4.52 -0.91 0.43
C LEU A 49 -5.06 -0.20 -0.81
N ASP A 50 -5.88 0.81 -0.58
CA ASP A 50 -6.38 1.70 -1.62
C ASP A 50 -5.41 2.88 -1.76
N VAL A 51 -4.77 2.99 -2.91
CA VAL A 51 -3.78 4.02 -3.21
C VAL A 51 -4.29 4.90 -4.35
N ASN A 52 -4.38 6.21 -4.10
CA ASN A 52 -4.72 7.19 -5.13
C ASN A 52 -3.53 8.11 -5.41
N ILE A 53 -3.14 8.21 -6.68
CA ILE A 53 -2.05 9.05 -7.15
C ILE A 53 -2.55 9.90 -8.33
N PRO A 54 -3.13 11.07 -8.07
CA PRO A 54 -3.62 11.95 -9.12
C PRO A 54 -2.48 12.52 -9.97
N GLY A 55 -2.77 12.84 -11.23
CA GLY A 55 -1.85 13.58 -12.11
C GLY A 55 -0.82 12.74 -12.86
N VAL A 56 -0.87 11.42 -12.73
CA VAL A 56 -0.04 10.46 -13.49
C VAL A 56 -0.91 9.42 -14.21
N SER A 57 -0.31 8.67 -15.15
CA SER A 57 -1.02 7.53 -15.75
C SER A 57 -1.26 6.45 -14.72
N ILE A 58 -2.26 5.59 -14.96
CA ILE A 58 -2.53 4.45 -14.07
C ILE A 58 -1.34 3.49 -14.01
N GLU A 59 -0.58 3.34 -15.11
CA GLU A 59 0.62 2.50 -15.12
C GLU A 59 1.74 3.10 -14.27
N GLU A 60 1.92 4.42 -14.33
CA GLU A 60 2.89 5.13 -13.50
C GLU A 60 2.49 5.08 -12.02
N ALA A 61 1.21 5.28 -11.70
CA ALA A 61 0.69 5.13 -10.35
C ALA A 61 0.94 3.72 -9.80
N GLN A 62 0.70 2.68 -10.60
CA GLN A 62 0.97 1.30 -10.23
C GLN A 62 2.47 1.09 -9.97
N ALA A 63 3.34 1.56 -10.87
CA ALA A 63 4.79 1.41 -10.73
C ALA A 63 5.35 2.12 -9.48
N LEU A 64 4.84 3.31 -9.16
CA LEU A 64 5.21 4.05 -7.94
C LEU A 64 4.73 3.32 -6.67
N THR A 65 3.49 2.82 -6.70
CA THR A 65 2.91 2.06 -5.59
C THR A 65 3.67 0.76 -5.33
N ASP A 66 4.00 0.02 -6.39
CA ASP A 66 4.74 -1.24 -6.29
C ASP A 66 6.14 -1.00 -5.68
N GLN A 67 6.84 0.03 -6.14
CA GLN A 67 8.14 0.42 -5.58
C GLN A 67 8.05 0.74 -4.09
N ALA A 68 7.07 1.54 -3.68
CA ALA A 68 6.85 1.86 -2.27
C ALA A 68 6.52 0.60 -1.46
N HIS A 69 5.69 -0.29 -2.00
CA HIS A 69 5.31 -1.55 -1.37
C HIS A 69 6.49 -2.51 -1.20
N GLN A 70 7.44 -2.55 -2.14
CA GLN A 70 8.63 -3.40 -2.05
C GLN A 70 9.54 -3.03 -0.87
N ILE A 71 9.71 -1.73 -0.62
CA ILE A 71 10.61 -1.24 0.43
C ILE A 71 9.91 -1.00 1.77
N CYS A 72 8.57 -1.05 1.81
CA CYS A 72 7.79 -0.81 3.01
C CYS A 72 8.09 -1.85 4.10
N PRO A 73 8.47 -1.42 5.33
CA PRO A 73 8.80 -2.34 6.40
C PRO A 73 7.60 -3.20 6.82
N TYR A 74 6.37 -2.65 6.77
CA TYR A 74 5.17 -3.43 7.04
C TYR A 74 4.92 -4.47 5.95
N SER A 75 5.01 -4.10 4.67
CA SER A 75 4.87 -5.05 3.57
C SER A 75 5.93 -6.16 3.62
N ASN A 76 7.17 -5.83 4.01
CA ASN A 76 8.22 -6.82 4.22
C ASN A 76 7.90 -7.76 5.40
N ALA A 77 7.36 -7.24 6.50
CA ALA A 77 6.98 -8.05 7.66
C ALA A 77 5.78 -8.97 7.39
N THR A 78 4.87 -8.57 6.49
CA THR A 78 3.64 -9.31 6.18
C THR A 78 3.75 -10.24 4.98
N ARG A 79 4.80 -10.09 4.16
CA ARG A 79 4.98 -10.87 2.92
C ARG A 79 5.02 -12.37 3.19
N GLY A 80 4.12 -13.10 2.53
CA GLY A 80 3.99 -14.55 2.65
C GLY A 80 3.27 -15.02 3.92
N ASN A 81 2.92 -14.11 4.83
CA ASN A 81 2.19 -14.43 6.06
C ASN A 81 0.69 -14.14 5.95
N ILE A 82 0.33 -13.05 5.27
CA ILE A 82 -1.06 -12.59 5.12
C ILE A 82 -1.34 -12.14 3.68
N GLU A 83 -2.60 -12.17 3.28
CA GLU A 83 -3.03 -11.61 2.01
C GLU A 83 -2.97 -10.08 2.06
N VAL A 84 -2.31 -9.48 1.06
CA VAL A 84 -2.28 -8.03 0.88
C VAL A 84 -2.74 -7.71 -0.55
N LYS A 85 -3.86 -6.99 -0.66
CA LYS A 85 -4.39 -6.49 -1.94
C LYS A 85 -4.02 -5.03 -2.13
N LEU A 86 -3.54 -4.69 -3.31
CA LEU A 86 -3.24 -3.31 -3.73
C LEU A 86 -4.27 -2.90 -4.77
N ALA A 87 -5.04 -1.85 -4.49
CA ALA A 87 -5.95 -1.22 -5.42
C ALA A 87 -5.43 0.19 -5.74
N VAL A 88 -5.04 0.44 -6.99
CA VAL A 88 -4.45 1.72 -7.41
C VAL A 88 -5.41 2.50 -8.28
N THR A 89 -5.53 3.79 -8.02
CA THR A 89 -6.36 4.76 -8.75
C THR A 89 -5.56 6.04 -9.02
N ASN A 90 -6.01 6.85 -9.98
CA ASN A 90 -5.36 8.11 -10.36
C ASN A 90 -6.35 9.28 -10.53
N ASN A 91 -7.47 9.21 -9.81
CA ASN A 91 -8.60 10.13 -9.93
C ASN A 91 -8.39 11.41 -9.13
#